data_AF-A0A966L184-F1
#
_entry.id   AF-A0A966L184-F1
#
_cell.length_a   1.000
_cell.length_b   1.000
_cell.length_c   1.000
_cell.angle_alpha   90.00
_cell.angle_beta   90.00
_cell.angle_gamma   90.00
#
_symmetry.space_group_name_H-M   'P 1'
#
loop_
_entity.id
_entity.type
_entity.pdbx_description
1 polymer ?
#
loop_
_entity_poly.entity_id
_entity_poly.type
_entity_poly.pdbx_seq_one_letter_code
_entity_poly.pdbx_strand_id
1 'polypeptide(L)'
;AQSLLAGRVFNEHGEPLVASHACKGKVRYRYYVARERESGSTATDRIRIPARELEAAVVGRLVAALDDPLSLLVLLGAELDRSTIEAAGTLASELANRLRSRDRKLVRDLVNSAKVGTEEIVLTVDANQLRQALSVPLGEHDEAQLTLDCKVCLKRTGMAMRLVEPDGRGVHDELDRSLVELLAQARNWWDRLSDGETTIAGLAREQGINDSWISRVVRLAFLSPEIVDRILAGTHPAPLNGTTLTTANQIPRSWNEQAMLLRLT
;
A
#
# COMPACT_ATOMS: atom_id res chain seq x y z
N ALA A 1 -17.21 -7.04 -4.77
CA ALA A 1 -16.27 -8.12 -5.18
C ALA A 1 -15.69 -8.80 -3.95
N GLN A 2 -15.52 -10.12 -4.00
CA GLN A 2 -14.80 -10.91 -3.01
C GLN A 2 -13.33 -10.43 -2.93
N SER A 3 -12.72 -10.42 -1.74
CA SER A 3 -11.31 -10.04 -1.58
C SER A 3 -10.39 -10.97 -2.37
N LEU A 4 -9.31 -10.41 -2.94
CA LEU A 4 -8.46 -11.09 -3.93
C LEU A 4 -7.76 -12.33 -3.35
N LEU A 5 -7.33 -12.22 -2.09
CA LEU A 5 -6.58 -13.24 -1.36
C LEU A 5 -7.45 -13.93 -0.30
N ALA A 6 -8.78 -13.90 -0.45
CA ALA A 6 -9.67 -14.57 0.49
C ALA A 6 -9.31 -16.06 0.63
N GLY A 7 -9.03 -16.51 1.86
CA GLY A 7 -8.61 -17.88 2.17
C GLY A 7 -7.12 -18.18 1.91
N ARG A 8 -6.32 -17.18 1.53
CA ARG A 8 -4.88 -17.35 1.23
C ARG A 8 -3.96 -16.51 2.13
N VAL A 9 -4.51 -15.75 3.08
CA VAL A 9 -3.70 -14.88 3.95
C VAL A 9 -3.55 -15.52 5.33
N PHE A 10 -2.33 -15.52 5.86
CA PHE A 10 -1.97 -16.08 7.16
C PHE A 10 -1.12 -15.09 7.96
N ASN A 11 -1.15 -15.17 9.29
CA ASN A 11 -0.26 -14.39 10.16
C ASN A 11 1.12 -15.07 10.31
N GLU A 12 2.03 -14.43 11.04
CA GLU A 12 3.38 -14.95 11.32
C GLU A 12 3.39 -16.33 12.01
N HIS A 13 2.33 -16.68 12.74
CA HIS A 13 2.15 -17.96 13.40
C HIS A 13 1.46 -19.02 12.52
N GLY A 14 1.12 -18.69 11.27
CA GLY A 14 0.45 -19.60 10.33
C GLY A 14 -1.07 -19.70 10.52
N GLU A 15 -1.67 -18.84 11.34
CA GLU A 15 -3.11 -18.80 11.54
C GLU A 15 -3.79 -18.00 10.42
N PRO A 16 -4.95 -18.44 9.91
CA PRO A 16 -5.61 -17.79 8.77
C PRO A 16 -6.20 -16.42 9.16
N LEU A 17 -5.98 -15.42 8.30
CA LEU A 17 -6.62 -14.11 8.36
C LEU A 17 -7.85 -14.09 7.44
N VAL A 18 -9.01 -13.77 8.01
CA VAL A 18 -10.30 -13.81 7.32
C VAL A 18 -10.57 -12.46 6.65
N ALA A 19 -11.04 -12.49 5.41
CA ALA A 19 -11.50 -11.30 4.71
C ALA A 19 -12.76 -10.73 5.38
N SER A 20 -12.66 -9.51 5.91
CA SER A 20 -13.74 -8.77 6.55
C SER A 20 -13.94 -7.41 5.89
N HIS A 21 -15.07 -6.76 6.18
CA HIS A 21 -15.34 -5.41 5.70
C HIS A 21 -16.15 -4.61 6.70
N ALA A 22 -15.99 -3.28 6.64
CA ALA A 22 -16.78 -2.33 7.41
C ALA A 22 -17.23 -1.18 6.49
N CYS A 23 -18.37 -0.58 6.79
CA CYS A 23 -18.91 0.55 6.04
C CYS A 23 -18.91 1.81 6.92
N LYS A 24 -18.45 2.94 6.39
CA LYS A 24 -18.62 4.26 7.00
C LYS A 24 -19.32 5.16 5.98
N GLY A 25 -20.59 5.49 6.23
CA GLY A 25 -21.44 6.15 5.24
C GLY A 25 -21.55 5.30 3.96
N LYS A 26 -21.21 5.88 2.81
CA LYS A 26 -21.23 5.19 1.50
C LYS A 26 -19.93 4.42 1.19
N VAL A 27 -18.88 4.57 2.00
CA VAL A 27 -17.55 3.99 1.74
C VAL A 27 -17.42 2.63 2.41
N ARG A 28 -16.99 1.61 1.65
CA ARG A 28 -16.70 0.26 2.14
C ARG A 28 -15.20 0.03 2.27
N TYR A 29 -14.75 -0.26 3.48
CA TYR A 29 -13.38 -0.63 3.80
C TYR A 29 -13.25 -2.15 3.90
N ARG A 30 -12.15 -2.71 3.39
CA ARG A 30 -11.87 -4.15 3.38
C ARG A 30 -10.61 -4.45 4.17
N TYR A 31 -10.63 -5.51 4.94
CA TYR A 31 -9.54 -5.92 5.83
C TYR A 31 -9.31 -7.43 5.81
N TYR A 32 -8.10 -7.86 6.16
CA TYR A 32 -7.81 -9.21 6.62
C TYR A 32 -7.61 -9.15 8.14
N VAL A 33 -8.35 -9.97 8.88
CA VAL A 33 -8.38 -9.93 10.35
C VAL A 33 -8.18 -11.31 10.95
N ALA A 34 -7.48 -11.40 12.08
CA ALA A 34 -7.41 -12.63 12.85
C ALA A 34 -8.80 -12.97 13.42
N ARG A 35 -9.10 -14.27 13.56
CA ARG A 35 -10.32 -14.72 14.26
C ARG A 35 -10.13 -14.47 15.77
N GLU A 36 -11.08 -13.80 16.41
CA GLU A 36 -11.12 -13.69 17.87
C GLU A 36 -11.23 -15.11 18.48
N ARG A 37 -10.33 -15.47 19.40
CA ARG A 37 -10.52 -16.64 20.28
C ARG A 37 -11.57 -16.28 21.34
N GLU A 38 -12.50 -17.19 21.63
CA GLU A 38 -13.61 -17.01 22.59
C GLU A 38 -13.20 -16.85 24.07
N SER A 39 -11.92 -16.66 24.40
CA SER A 39 -11.49 -16.33 25.76
C SER A 39 -10.13 -15.63 25.78
N GLY A 40 -10.13 -14.36 26.23
CA GLY A 40 -8.93 -13.63 26.67
C GLY A 40 -7.93 -13.23 25.58
N SER A 41 -8.34 -12.42 24.59
CA SER A 41 -7.40 -11.87 23.59
C SER A 41 -6.51 -10.77 24.18
N THR A 42 -5.20 -10.86 23.94
CA THR A 42 -4.23 -9.78 24.11
C THR A 42 -4.32 -8.78 22.94
N ALA A 43 -3.72 -7.58 23.07
CA ALA A 43 -3.81 -6.52 22.07
C ALA A 43 -3.22 -6.88 20.68
N THR A 44 -2.36 -7.89 20.60
CA THR A 44 -1.77 -8.44 19.38
C THR A 44 -2.73 -9.32 18.56
N ASP A 45 -3.79 -9.87 19.16
CA ASP A 45 -4.80 -10.71 18.48
C ASP A 45 -5.79 -9.91 17.61
N ARG A 46 -5.64 -8.58 17.57
CA ARG A 46 -6.57 -7.64 16.90
C ARG A 46 -6.01 -6.97 15.65
N ILE A 47 -4.99 -7.56 15.03
CA ILE A 47 -4.40 -7.00 13.82
C ILE A 47 -5.46 -6.99 12.69
N ARG A 48 -5.73 -5.78 12.18
CA ARG A 48 -6.55 -5.55 10.99
C ARG A 48 -5.66 -5.01 9.89
N ILE A 49 -5.43 -5.81 8.87
CA ILE A 49 -4.58 -5.45 7.73
C ILE A 49 -5.46 -4.87 6.64
N PRO A 50 -5.21 -3.65 6.12
CA PRO A 50 -5.96 -3.12 5.00
C PRO A 50 -5.82 -4.01 3.78
N ALA A 51 -6.95 -4.56 3.29
CA ALA A 51 -6.92 -5.50 2.17
C ALA A 51 -6.38 -4.85 0.90
N ARG A 52 -6.64 -3.56 0.68
CA ARG A 52 -6.15 -2.83 -0.50
C ARG A 52 -4.62 -2.77 -0.54
N GLU A 53 -3.99 -2.55 0.61
CA GLU A 53 -2.54 -2.40 0.71
C GLU A 53 -1.85 -3.76 0.62
N LEU A 54 -2.38 -4.77 1.32
CA LEU A 54 -1.89 -6.14 1.21
C LEU A 54 -2.00 -6.68 -0.23
N GLU A 55 -3.17 -6.54 -0.85
CA GLU A 55 -3.39 -7.02 -2.22
C GLU A 55 -2.46 -6.32 -3.22
N ALA A 56 -2.15 -5.04 -3.01
CA ALA A 56 -1.20 -4.33 -3.85
C ALA A 56 0.25 -4.73 -3.61
N ALA A 57 0.65 -4.98 -2.36
CA ALA A 57 1.96 -5.54 -2.04
C ALA A 57 2.21 -6.85 -2.77
N VAL A 58 1.21 -7.74 -2.71
CA VAL A 58 1.26 -9.04 -3.39
C VAL A 58 1.37 -8.87 -4.90
N VAL A 59 0.51 -8.06 -5.51
CA VAL A 59 0.54 -7.82 -6.96
C VAL A 59 1.86 -7.16 -7.38
N GLY A 60 2.31 -6.15 -6.65
CA GLY A 60 3.56 -5.45 -6.90
C GLY A 60 4.77 -6.38 -6.84
N ARG A 61 4.81 -7.30 -5.87
CA ARG A 61 5.90 -8.27 -5.78
C ARG A 61 5.91 -9.27 -6.93
N LEU A 62 4.73 -9.75 -7.38
CA LEU A 62 4.61 -10.62 -8.55
C LEU A 62 5.10 -9.90 -9.81
N VAL A 63 4.67 -8.65 -9.99
CA VAL A 63 5.10 -7.81 -11.12
C VAL A 63 6.61 -7.60 -11.09
N ALA A 64 7.19 -7.26 -9.93
CA ALA A 64 8.63 -7.10 -9.79
C ALA A 64 9.43 -8.39 -10.10
N ALA A 65 8.89 -9.57 -9.76
CA ALA A 65 9.48 -10.84 -10.18
C ALA A 65 9.43 -11.03 -11.70
N LEU A 66 8.33 -10.64 -12.36
CA LEU A 66 8.18 -10.80 -13.81
C LEU A 66 8.95 -9.74 -14.60
N ASP A 67 9.16 -8.54 -14.04
CA ASP A 67 10.01 -7.50 -14.63
C ASP A 67 11.52 -7.85 -14.57
N ASP A 68 11.89 -8.84 -13.75
CA ASP A 68 13.24 -9.43 -13.70
C ASP A 68 13.21 -10.92 -14.09
N PRO A 69 12.98 -11.22 -15.37
CA PRO A 69 12.79 -12.59 -15.84
C PRO A 69 14.03 -13.46 -15.63
N LEU A 70 15.25 -12.89 -15.66
CA LEU A 70 16.48 -13.65 -15.43
C LEU A 70 16.55 -14.18 -14.00
N SER A 71 16.33 -13.33 -12.99
CA SER A 71 16.30 -13.78 -11.60
C SER A 71 15.15 -14.75 -11.34
N LEU A 72 14.00 -14.54 -11.97
CA LEU A 72 12.87 -15.46 -11.86
C LEU A 72 13.18 -16.85 -12.45
N LEU A 73 13.83 -16.91 -13.61
CA LEU A 73 14.25 -18.17 -14.22
C LEU A 73 15.26 -18.93 -13.33
N VAL A 74 16.21 -18.22 -12.73
CA VAL A 74 17.15 -18.81 -11.75
C VAL A 74 16.39 -19.40 -10.56
N LEU A 75 15.45 -18.66 -10.00
CA LEU A 75 14.62 -19.12 -8.89
C LEU A 75 13.73 -20.33 -9.24
N LEU A 76 13.32 -20.44 -10.51
CA LEU A 76 12.56 -21.58 -11.02
C LEU A 76 13.43 -22.79 -11.39
N GLY A 77 14.76 -22.66 -11.33
CA GLY A 77 15.69 -23.73 -11.73
C GLY A 77 15.78 -23.96 -13.23
N ALA A 78 15.43 -22.96 -14.05
CA ALA A 78 15.41 -23.08 -15.50
C ALA A 78 16.83 -23.08 -16.10
N GLU A 79 17.00 -23.77 -17.23
CA GLU A 79 18.21 -23.63 -18.04
C GLU A 79 18.27 -22.23 -18.68
N LEU A 80 19.42 -21.56 -18.54
CA LEU A 80 19.62 -20.18 -18.99
C LEU A 80 20.27 -20.11 -20.36
N ASP A 81 19.64 -20.71 -21.37
CA ASP A 81 20.03 -20.51 -22.77
C ASP A 81 19.35 -19.27 -23.37
N ARG A 82 19.92 -18.77 -24.48
CA ARG A 82 19.45 -17.55 -25.12
C ARG A 82 17.98 -17.62 -25.55
N SER A 83 17.53 -18.77 -26.07
CA SER A 83 16.17 -18.92 -26.58
C SER A 83 15.15 -18.95 -25.44
N THR A 84 15.46 -19.63 -24.33
CA THR A 84 14.63 -19.64 -23.13
C THR A 84 14.52 -18.24 -22.52
N ILE A 85 15.63 -17.51 -22.41
CA ILE A 85 15.64 -16.14 -21.87
C ILE A 85 14.78 -15.20 -22.71
N GLU A 86 14.92 -15.22 -24.05
CA GLU A 86 14.17 -14.35 -24.96
C GLU A 86 12.66 -14.66 -24.93
N ALA A 87 12.29 -15.95 -24.96
CA ALA A 87 10.90 -16.38 -24.90
C ALA A 87 10.25 -16.04 -23.54
N ALA A 88 10.92 -16.40 -22.44
CA ALA A 88 10.43 -16.13 -21.10
C ALA A 88 10.33 -14.63 -20.81
N GLY A 89 11.27 -13.80 -21.29
CA GLY A 89 11.21 -12.34 -21.11
C GLY A 89 9.98 -11.71 -21.78
N THR A 90 9.62 -12.19 -22.98
CA THR A 90 8.41 -11.73 -23.69
C THR A 90 7.14 -12.12 -22.93
N LEU A 91 7.04 -13.38 -22.50
CA LEU A 91 5.90 -13.89 -21.74
C LEU A 91 5.78 -13.24 -20.36
N ALA A 92 6.91 -13.03 -19.66
CA ALA A 92 6.95 -12.37 -18.37
C ALA A 92 6.43 -10.93 -18.47
N SER A 93 6.83 -10.20 -19.52
CA SER A 93 6.33 -8.84 -19.79
C SER A 93 4.81 -8.82 -20.02
N GLU A 94 4.27 -9.80 -20.76
CA GLU A 94 2.83 -9.92 -20.98
C GLU A 94 2.07 -10.21 -19.67
N LEU A 95 2.57 -11.15 -18.86
CA LEU A 95 2.00 -11.47 -17.56
C LEU A 95 2.05 -10.26 -16.60
N ALA A 96 3.17 -9.55 -16.56
CA ALA A 96 3.32 -8.33 -15.76
C ALA A 96 2.26 -7.29 -16.16
N ASN A 97 2.04 -7.06 -17.46
CA ASN A 97 1.02 -6.15 -17.96
C ASN A 97 -0.41 -6.56 -17.59
N ARG A 98 -0.72 -7.87 -17.61
CA ARG A 98 -2.01 -8.40 -17.15
C ARG A 98 -2.22 -8.17 -15.66
N LEU A 99 -1.19 -8.38 -14.85
CA LEU A 99 -1.23 -8.10 -13.41
C LEU A 99 -1.44 -6.60 -13.13
N ARG A 100 -0.71 -5.71 -13.82
CA ARG A 100 -0.92 -4.24 -13.75
C ARG A 100 -2.34 -3.84 -14.17
N SER A 101 -2.91 -4.54 -15.14
CA SER A 101 -4.30 -4.37 -15.61
C SER A 101 -5.34 -5.01 -14.67
N ARG A 102 -4.93 -5.43 -13.47
CA ARG A 102 -5.79 -5.97 -12.41
C ARG A 102 -6.48 -7.29 -12.77
N ASP A 103 -5.80 -8.17 -13.51
CA ASP A 103 -6.25 -9.55 -13.75
C ASP A 103 -6.29 -10.35 -12.44
N ARG A 104 -7.48 -10.37 -11.82
CA ARG A 104 -7.72 -11.05 -10.53
C ARG A 104 -7.61 -12.56 -10.64
N LYS A 105 -7.87 -13.14 -11.82
CA LYS A 105 -7.80 -14.59 -12.00
C LYS A 105 -6.34 -15.02 -11.99
N LEU A 106 -5.49 -14.35 -12.75
CA LEU A 106 -4.06 -14.62 -12.79
C LEU A 106 -3.42 -14.57 -11.40
N VAL A 107 -3.74 -13.56 -10.58
CA VAL A 107 -3.24 -13.49 -9.20
C VAL A 107 -3.70 -14.68 -8.36
N ARG A 108 -4.97 -15.08 -8.48
CA ARG A 108 -5.53 -16.19 -7.69
C ARG A 108 -5.00 -17.55 -8.13
N ASP A 109 -4.65 -17.67 -9.39
CA ASP A 109 -4.05 -18.86 -9.97
C ASP A 109 -2.61 -18.96 -9.42
N LEU A 110 -1.80 -17.90 -9.56
CA LEU A 110 -0.38 -17.92 -9.19
C LEU A 110 -0.11 -17.94 -7.68
N VAL A 111 -0.90 -17.25 -6.87
CA VAL A 111 -0.61 -17.10 -5.42
C VAL A 111 -1.21 -18.25 -4.65
N ASN A 112 -0.38 -19.05 -3.98
CA ASN A 112 -0.82 -20.09 -3.07
C ASN A 112 -1.21 -19.50 -1.71
N SER A 113 -0.31 -18.73 -1.09
CA SER A 113 -0.53 -18.08 0.19
C SER A 113 0.31 -16.80 0.34
N ALA A 114 -0.12 -15.94 1.27
CA ALA A 114 0.61 -14.76 1.72
C ALA A 114 0.69 -14.80 3.24
N LYS A 115 1.88 -15.02 3.78
CA LYS A 115 2.16 -15.00 5.21
C LYS A 115 2.63 -13.59 5.59
N VAL A 116 1.86 -12.92 6.43
CA VAL A 116 2.13 -11.55 6.83
C VAL A 116 2.78 -11.51 8.20
N GLY A 117 4.05 -11.08 8.23
CA GLY A 117 4.78 -10.72 9.44
C GLY A 117 4.75 -9.22 9.70
N THR A 118 5.49 -8.79 10.73
CA THR A 118 5.62 -7.38 11.11
C THR A 118 6.50 -6.58 10.14
N GLU A 119 7.57 -7.19 9.64
CA GLU A 119 8.59 -6.55 8.80
C GLU A 119 8.63 -7.07 7.35
N GLU A 120 7.94 -8.19 7.09
CA GLU A 120 7.93 -8.82 5.78
C GLU A 120 6.60 -9.50 5.47
N ILE A 121 6.32 -9.65 4.18
CA ILE A 121 5.31 -10.58 3.68
C ILE A 121 6.02 -11.64 2.85
N VAL A 122 5.84 -12.89 3.23
CA VAL A 122 6.34 -14.05 2.49
C VAL A 122 5.22 -14.57 1.61
N LEU A 123 5.41 -14.52 0.29
CA LEU A 123 4.47 -15.05 -0.68
C LEU A 123 4.91 -16.44 -1.11
N THR A 124 4.00 -17.40 -1.03
CA THR A 124 4.18 -18.69 -1.69
C THR A 124 3.39 -18.67 -2.99
N VAL A 125 4.08 -18.88 -4.11
CA VAL A 125 3.53 -18.92 -5.46
C VAL A 125 3.62 -20.33 -6.05
N ASP A 126 2.71 -20.64 -6.96
CA ASP A 126 2.71 -21.88 -7.73
C ASP A 126 3.80 -21.81 -8.81
N ALA A 127 4.91 -22.49 -8.55
CA ALA A 127 6.06 -22.49 -9.44
C ALA A 127 5.78 -23.22 -10.75
N ASN A 128 4.93 -24.25 -10.72
CA ASN A 128 4.59 -25.03 -11.92
C ASN A 128 3.72 -24.20 -12.87
N GLN A 129 2.79 -23.43 -12.32
CA GLN A 129 1.98 -22.53 -13.12
C GLN A 129 2.80 -21.36 -13.68
N LEU A 130 3.78 -20.85 -12.93
CA LEU A 130 4.75 -19.88 -13.46
C LEU A 130 5.60 -20.46 -14.58
N ARG A 131 6.16 -21.67 -14.40
CA ARG A 131 6.94 -22.36 -15.45
C ARG A 131 6.12 -22.53 -16.72
N GLN A 132 4.90 -23.05 -16.60
CA GLN A 132 3.99 -23.20 -17.72
C GLN A 132 3.69 -21.86 -18.41
N ALA A 133 3.43 -20.80 -17.64
CA ALA A 133 3.12 -19.48 -18.19
C ALA A 133 4.33 -18.82 -18.87
N LEU A 134 5.56 -19.17 -18.47
CA LEU A 134 6.81 -18.68 -19.05
C LEU A 134 7.39 -19.63 -20.11
N SER A 135 6.69 -20.72 -20.46
CA SER A 135 7.18 -21.78 -21.34
C SER A 135 8.49 -22.43 -20.88
N VAL A 136 8.70 -22.51 -19.56
CA VAL A 136 9.82 -23.20 -18.94
C VAL A 136 9.45 -24.68 -18.74
N PRO A 137 10.29 -25.64 -19.19
CA PRO A 137 10.06 -27.06 -18.96
C PRO A 137 9.97 -27.40 -17.46
N LEU A 138 9.14 -28.39 -17.13
CA LEU A 138 9.07 -28.96 -15.78
C LEU A 138 10.12 -30.05 -15.63
N GLY A 139 11.00 -29.93 -14.63
CA GLY A 139 11.91 -31.00 -14.20
C GLY A 139 11.23 -32.00 -13.24
N GLU A 140 11.72 -33.23 -13.20
CA GLU A 140 11.19 -34.29 -12.31
C GLU A 140 11.39 -33.97 -10.81
N HIS A 141 12.37 -33.12 -10.48
CA HIS A 141 12.73 -32.74 -9.12
C HIS A 141 12.42 -31.27 -8.79
N ASP A 142 11.68 -30.58 -9.66
CA ASP A 142 11.36 -29.18 -9.46
C ASP A 142 10.40 -28.98 -8.29
N GLU A 143 10.72 -28.02 -7.42
CA GLU A 143 9.81 -27.62 -6.36
C GLU A 143 8.54 -27.01 -6.98
N ALA A 144 7.38 -27.47 -6.51
CA ALA A 144 6.07 -26.99 -6.96
C ALA A 144 5.72 -25.60 -6.40
N GLN A 145 6.51 -25.10 -5.44
CA GLN A 145 6.30 -23.82 -4.79
C GLN A 145 7.55 -22.96 -4.91
N LEU A 146 7.34 -21.67 -5.15
CA LEU A 146 8.38 -20.66 -5.12
C LEU A 146 8.04 -19.66 -4.02
N THR A 147 9.06 -19.22 -3.29
CA THR A 147 8.90 -18.21 -2.23
C THR A 147 9.40 -16.86 -2.72
N LEU A 148 8.57 -15.82 -2.58
CA LEU A 148 8.91 -14.45 -2.91
C LEU A 148 8.69 -13.56 -1.69
N ASP A 149 9.78 -12.95 -1.21
CA ASP A 149 9.71 -12.05 -0.05
C ASP A 149 9.39 -10.62 -0.50
N CYS A 150 8.46 -9.99 0.20
CA CYS A 150 8.18 -8.57 0.13
C CYS A 150 8.76 -7.94 1.39
N LYS A 151 9.78 -7.09 1.25
CA LYS A 151 10.25 -6.26 2.36
C LYS A 151 9.25 -5.13 2.56
N VAL A 152 8.28 -5.33 3.44
CA VAL A 152 7.24 -4.34 3.73
C VAL A 152 6.85 -4.45 5.20
N CYS A 153 6.89 -3.32 5.89
CA CYS A 153 6.60 -3.18 7.31
C CYS A 153 5.14 -2.81 7.55
N LEU A 154 4.49 -3.45 8.51
CA LEU A 154 3.19 -3.02 9.03
C LEU A 154 3.37 -1.88 10.04
N LYS A 155 3.27 -0.62 9.60
CA LYS A 155 3.33 0.54 10.50
C LYS A 155 1.94 1.12 10.78
N ARG A 156 1.70 1.50 12.03
CA ARG A 156 0.48 2.23 12.42
C ARG A 156 0.61 3.71 12.07
N THR A 157 -0.28 4.21 11.23
CA THR A 157 -0.33 5.61 10.78
C THR A 157 -1.66 6.24 11.22
N GLY A 158 -1.62 7.08 12.25
CA GLY A 158 -2.83 7.56 12.93
C GLY A 158 -3.67 6.42 13.50
N MET A 159 -4.94 6.32 13.09
CA MET A 159 -5.88 5.27 13.55
C MET A 159 -5.84 3.98 12.72
N ALA A 160 -5.03 3.91 11.66
CA ALA A 160 -5.02 2.77 10.72
C ALA A 160 -3.64 2.11 10.65
N MET A 161 -3.62 0.77 10.54
CA MET A 161 -2.42 0.05 10.09
C MET A 161 -2.22 0.34 8.60
N ARG A 162 -0.97 0.51 8.17
CA ARG A 162 -0.58 0.60 6.77
C ARG A 162 0.61 -0.31 6.47
N LEU A 163 0.68 -0.80 5.25
CA LEU A 163 1.84 -1.51 4.70
C LEU A 163 2.77 -0.49 4.05
N VAL A 164 4.02 -0.53 4.45
CA VAL A 164 5.02 0.48 4.13
C VAL A 164 6.29 -0.21 3.64
N GLU A 165 6.91 0.26 2.58
CA GLU A 165 8.23 -0.19 2.15
C GLU A 165 9.31 0.16 3.19
N PRO A 166 10.52 -0.45 3.14
CA PRO A 166 11.55 -0.24 4.15
C PRO A 166 12.03 1.22 4.23
N ASP A 167 11.83 1.99 3.16
CA ASP A 167 12.14 3.42 3.06
C ASP A 167 11.00 4.33 3.56
N GLY A 168 9.92 3.76 4.12
CA GLY A 168 8.82 4.53 4.68
C GLY A 168 7.73 4.92 3.67
N ARG A 169 7.85 4.57 2.39
CA ARG A 169 6.80 4.82 1.37
C ARG A 169 5.63 3.87 1.53
N GLY A 170 4.40 4.35 1.30
CA GLY A 170 3.25 3.44 1.21
C GLY A 170 3.41 2.51 0.02
N VAL A 171 2.91 1.27 0.12
CA VAL A 171 2.96 0.27 -0.98
C VAL A 171 2.12 0.68 -2.22
N HIS A 172 1.43 1.83 -2.14
CA HIS A 172 0.75 2.45 -3.26
C HIS A 172 1.44 3.75 -3.63
N ASP A 173 1.92 3.82 -4.88
CA ASP A 173 2.33 5.06 -5.56
C ASP A 173 1.11 5.84 -6.11
N GLU A 174 -0.11 5.45 -5.71
CA GLU A 174 -1.34 6.16 -6.10
C GLU A 174 -1.51 7.42 -5.23
N LEU A 175 -1.48 8.58 -5.89
CA LEU A 175 -2.01 9.88 -5.43
C LEU A 175 -3.08 9.73 -4.34
N ASP A 176 -2.77 10.14 -3.11
CA ASP A 176 -3.78 10.23 -2.04
C ASP A 176 -4.72 11.39 -2.36
N ARG A 177 -5.78 11.11 -3.15
CA ARG A 177 -6.75 12.11 -3.59
C ARG A 177 -7.34 12.89 -2.43
N SER A 178 -7.54 12.25 -1.27
CA SER A 178 -8.05 12.94 -0.09
C SER A 178 -7.06 13.96 0.46
N LEU A 179 -5.76 13.66 0.38
CA LEU A 179 -4.69 14.58 0.76
C LEU A 179 -4.57 15.73 -0.24
N VAL A 180 -4.68 15.44 -1.54
CA VAL A 180 -4.68 16.46 -2.59
C VAL A 180 -5.88 17.42 -2.46
N GLU A 181 -7.07 16.87 -2.23
CA GLU A 181 -8.29 17.66 -1.95
C GLU A 181 -8.11 18.54 -0.70
N LEU A 182 -7.48 17.99 0.34
CA LEU A 182 -7.19 18.74 1.57
C LEU A 182 -6.21 19.90 1.34
N LEU A 183 -5.17 19.70 0.51
CA LEU A 183 -4.23 20.77 0.12
C LEU A 183 -4.90 21.83 -0.74
N ALA A 184 -5.75 21.43 -1.68
CA ALA A 184 -6.51 22.35 -2.52
C ALA A 184 -7.47 23.20 -1.68
N GLN A 185 -8.17 22.56 -0.74
CA GLN A 185 -9.06 23.24 0.21
C GLN A 185 -8.29 24.20 1.12
N ALA A 186 -7.11 23.81 1.61
CA ALA A 186 -6.26 24.67 2.42
C ALA A 186 -5.86 25.96 1.67
N ARG A 187 -5.42 25.85 0.41
CA ARG A 187 -5.06 27.00 -0.42
C ARG A 187 -6.27 27.89 -0.70
N ASN A 188 -7.39 27.30 -1.12
CA ASN A 188 -8.61 28.08 -1.37
C ASN A 188 -9.08 28.86 -0.13
N TRP A 189 -9.05 28.24 1.05
CA TRP A 189 -9.42 28.93 2.28
C TRP A 189 -8.41 30.01 2.67
N TRP A 190 -7.11 29.80 2.43
CA TRP A 190 -6.09 30.81 2.64
C TRP A 190 -6.32 32.04 1.75
N ASP A 191 -6.56 31.85 0.45
CA ASP A 191 -6.78 32.95 -0.49
C ASP A 191 -7.95 33.83 -0.04
N ARG A 192 -9.09 33.21 0.31
CA ARG A 192 -10.27 33.91 0.82
C ARG A 192 -10.01 34.67 2.13
N LEU A 193 -9.15 34.13 2.99
CA LEU A 193 -8.76 34.78 4.25
C LEU A 193 -7.77 35.92 4.02
N SER A 194 -6.79 35.76 3.12
CA SER A 194 -5.80 36.79 2.79
C SER A 194 -6.41 37.97 2.08
N ASP A 195 -7.43 37.72 1.25
CA ASP A 195 -8.17 38.75 0.52
C ASP A 195 -9.22 39.45 1.40
N GLY A 196 -9.41 38.97 2.64
CA GLY A 196 -10.36 39.53 3.59
C GLY A 196 -11.82 39.24 3.26
N GLU A 197 -12.10 38.34 2.32
CA GLU A 197 -13.47 37.97 1.92
C GLU A 197 -14.26 37.33 3.06
N THR A 198 -13.57 36.63 3.95
CA THR A 198 -14.17 35.91 5.07
C THR A 198 -13.24 35.86 6.27
N THR A 199 -13.74 35.30 7.36
CA THR A 199 -12.96 35.02 8.58
C THR A 199 -12.97 33.53 8.86
N ILE A 200 -12.12 33.06 9.78
CA ILE A 200 -12.13 31.65 10.20
C ILE A 200 -13.53 31.24 10.71
N ALA A 201 -14.18 32.10 11.50
CA ALA A 201 -15.54 31.87 11.97
C ALA A 201 -16.59 31.90 10.83
N GLY A 202 -16.34 32.70 9.80
CA GLY A 202 -17.14 32.73 8.57
C GLY A 202 -17.08 31.40 7.83
N LEU A 203 -15.87 30.95 7.51
CA LEU A 203 -15.61 29.64 6.88
C LEU A 203 -16.17 28.48 7.70
N ALA A 204 -15.99 28.50 9.02
CA ALA A 204 -16.52 27.49 9.92
C ALA A 204 -18.05 27.35 9.79
N ARG A 205 -18.76 28.50 9.77
CA ARG A 205 -20.22 28.54 9.59
C ARG A 205 -20.65 28.07 8.20
N GLU A 206 -19.96 28.49 7.15
CA GLU A 206 -20.24 28.09 5.76
C GLU A 206 -20.07 26.58 5.57
N GLN A 207 -19.00 26.00 6.11
CA GLN A 207 -18.66 24.59 5.93
C GLN A 207 -19.36 23.67 6.94
N GLY A 208 -19.95 24.23 8.01
CA GLY A 208 -20.53 23.47 9.11
C GLY A 208 -19.48 22.70 9.92
N ILE A 209 -18.26 23.25 10.03
CA ILE A 209 -17.12 22.62 10.73
C ILE A 209 -16.57 23.61 11.77
N ASN A 210 -15.93 23.13 12.83
CA ASN A 210 -15.38 24.01 13.87
C ASN A 210 -14.17 24.84 13.41
N ASP A 211 -14.04 26.04 13.98
CA ASP A 211 -12.97 27.02 13.71
C ASP A 211 -11.57 26.41 13.89
N SER A 212 -11.43 25.51 14.86
CA SER A 212 -10.17 24.86 15.19
C SER A 212 -9.70 23.93 14.05
N TRP A 213 -10.61 23.28 13.35
CA TRP A 213 -10.35 22.47 12.17
C TRP A 213 -10.03 23.33 10.95
N ILE A 214 -10.81 24.38 10.69
CA ILE A 214 -10.51 25.35 9.63
C ILE A 214 -9.08 25.88 9.80
N SER A 215 -8.73 26.31 11.02
CA SER A 215 -7.37 26.77 11.35
C SER A 215 -6.29 25.71 11.12
N ARG A 216 -6.59 24.42 11.36
CA ARG A 216 -5.65 23.32 11.10
C ARG A 216 -5.41 23.11 9.62
N VAL A 217 -6.47 23.14 8.82
CA VAL A 217 -6.40 22.90 7.37
C VAL A 217 -5.75 24.08 6.66
N VAL A 218 -6.10 25.33 6.99
CA VAL A 218 -5.48 26.52 6.37
C VAL A 218 -3.96 26.51 6.51
N ARG A 219 -3.42 26.00 7.64
CA ARG A 219 -1.97 25.89 7.82
C ARG A 219 -1.28 25.03 6.76
N LEU A 220 -1.99 24.10 6.13
CA LEU A 220 -1.44 23.24 5.09
C LEU A 220 -1.14 24.01 3.79
N ALA A 221 -1.70 25.20 3.61
CA ALA A 221 -1.35 26.09 2.50
C ALA A 221 0.13 26.53 2.54
N PHE A 222 0.77 26.44 3.71
CA PHE A 222 2.15 26.87 3.96
C PHE A 222 3.16 25.72 4.02
N LEU A 223 2.77 24.51 3.60
CA LEU A 223 3.71 23.41 3.46
C LEU A 223 4.79 23.76 2.44
N SER A 224 5.99 23.22 2.65
CA SER A 224 7.10 23.41 1.74
C SER A 224 6.75 22.85 0.36
N PRO A 225 7.25 23.46 -0.73
CA PRO A 225 7.05 22.94 -2.08
C PRO A 225 7.42 21.46 -2.20
N GLU A 226 8.51 21.03 -1.54
CA GLU A 226 8.96 19.63 -1.56
C GLU A 226 7.91 18.65 -0.97
N ILE A 227 7.25 19.01 0.14
CA ILE A 227 6.18 18.17 0.71
C ILE A 227 5.00 18.10 -0.26
N VAL A 228 4.61 19.25 -0.82
CA VAL A 228 3.49 19.33 -1.77
C VAL A 228 3.80 18.50 -3.01
N ASP A 229 4.99 18.62 -3.58
CA ASP A 229 5.43 17.87 -4.76
C ASP A 229 5.43 16.37 -4.49
N ARG A 230 5.92 15.91 -3.33
CA ARG A 230 5.86 14.48 -2.95
C ARG A 230 4.44 13.99 -2.75
N ILE A 231 3.54 14.79 -2.20
CA ILE A 231 2.13 14.43 -2.07
C ILE A 231 1.48 14.31 -3.46
N LEU A 232 1.73 15.28 -4.33
CA LEU A 232 1.25 15.31 -5.72
C LEU A 232 1.93 14.26 -6.62
N ALA A 233 3.09 13.75 -6.23
CA ALA A 233 3.75 12.64 -6.91
C ALA A 233 3.36 11.28 -6.33
N GLY A 234 2.64 11.23 -5.20
CA GLY A 234 2.33 9.97 -4.49
C GLY A 234 3.51 9.40 -3.67
N THR A 235 4.67 10.04 -3.69
CA THR A 235 5.94 9.55 -3.10
C THR A 235 6.21 10.05 -1.68
N HIS A 236 5.16 10.50 -0.97
CA HIS A 236 5.26 10.95 0.41
C HIS A 236 5.32 9.75 1.39
N PRO A 237 6.03 9.87 2.53
CA PRO A 237 6.14 8.77 3.47
C PRO A 237 4.78 8.47 4.14
N ALA A 238 4.48 7.20 4.40
CA ALA A 238 3.18 6.74 4.92
C ALA A 238 2.71 7.40 6.24
N PRO A 239 3.61 7.75 7.19
CA PRO A 239 3.24 8.52 8.37
C PRO A 239 2.68 9.92 8.04
N LEU A 240 3.00 10.51 6.89
CA LEU A 240 2.53 11.82 6.47
C LEU A 240 1.16 11.67 5.77
N ASN A 241 0.09 11.72 6.56
CA ASN A 241 -1.30 11.64 6.07
C ASN A 241 -2.14 12.82 6.57
N GLY A 242 -3.38 12.95 6.12
CA GLY A 242 -4.26 14.06 6.49
C GLY A 242 -4.45 14.23 8.01
N THR A 243 -4.44 13.14 8.79
CA THR A 243 -4.51 13.21 10.26
C THR A 243 -3.23 13.79 10.84
N THR A 244 -2.07 13.28 10.41
CA THR A 244 -0.76 13.78 10.85
C THR A 244 -0.60 15.26 10.50
N LEU A 245 -0.96 15.64 9.28
CA LEU A 245 -0.83 17.01 8.79
C LEU A 245 -1.75 17.99 9.54
N THR A 246 -2.97 17.57 9.88
CA THR A 246 -3.92 18.42 10.60
C THR A 246 -3.74 18.38 12.12
N THR A 247 -2.91 17.49 12.66
CA THR A 247 -2.64 17.46 14.11
C THR A 247 -1.81 18.66 14.53
N ALA A 248 -2.27 19.35 15.58
CA ALA A 248 -1.59 20.55 16.08
C ALA A 248 -0.15 20.22 16.54
N ASN A 249 0.79 21.11 16.22
CA ASN A 249 2.21 21.07 16.59
C ASN A 249 3.07 19.95 15.98
N GLN A 250 2.57 19.18 15.00
CA GLN A 250 3.37 18.15 14.33
C GLN A 250 4.12 18.65 13.10
N ILE A 251 3.70 19.77 12.49
CA ILE A 251 4.39 20.36 11.34
C ILE A 251 5.17 21.61 11.78
N PRO A 252 6.50 21.60 11.67
CA PRO A 252 7.34 22.77 11.88
C PRO A 252 6.96 23.92 10.96
N ARG A 253 7.16 25.16 11.41
CA ARG A 253 6.90 26.35 10.57
C ARG A 253 8.00 26.60 9.55
N SER A 254 9.21 26.12 9.81
CA SER A 254 10.35 26.24 8.92
C SER A 254 10.29 25.19 7.81
N TRP A 255 10.43 25.61 6.56
CA TRP A 255 10.53 24.68 5.43
C TRP A 255 11.74 23.75 5.52
N ASN A 256 12.85 24.19 6.14
CA ASN A 256 14.01 23.33 6.37
C ASN A 256 13.68 22.21 7.37
N GLU A 257 12.96 22.52 8.45
CA GLU A 257 12.53 21.52 9.44
C GLU A 257 11.44 20.61 8.85
N GLN A 258 10.57 21.13 7.99
CA GLN A 258 9.62 20.33 7.22
C GLN A 258 10.31 19.37 6.25
N ALA A 259 11.39 19.78 5.59
CA ALA A 259 12.19 18.89 4.75
C ALA A 259 12.86 17.78 5.57
N MET A 260 13.21 18.03 6.84
CA MET A 260 13.71 16.99 7.74
C MET A 260 12.64 15.96 8.09
N LEU A 261 11.35 16.33 8.21
CA LEU A 261 10.26 15.36 8.39
C LEU A 261 10.13 14.38 7.21
N LEU A 262 10.49 14.80 6.00
CA LEU A 262 10.56 13.93 4.83
C LEU A 262 11.75 12.96 4.86
N ARG A 263 12.77 13.24 5.66
CA ARG A 263 14.02 12.48 5.79
C ARG A 263 14.06 11.59 7.04
N LEU A 264 13.09 11.70 7.94
CA LEU A 264 12.89 10.77 9.05
C LEU A 264 12.24 9.48 8.52
N THR A 265 13.04 8.70 7.80
CA THR A 265 12.78 7.34 7.35
C THR A 265 13.37 6.35 8.34
#